data_AF-J7IQS0-F1
#
_entry.id   AF-J7IQS0-F1
#
_cell.length_a   1.000
_cell.length_b   1.000
_cell.length_c   1.000
_cell.angle_alpha   90.00
_cell.angle_beta   90.00
_cell.angle_gamma   90.00
#
_symmetry.space_group_name_H-M   'P 1'
#
loop_
_entity.id
_entity.type
_entity.pdbx_description
1 polymer ?
#
loop_
_entity_poly.entity_id
_entity_poly.type
_entity_poly.pdbx_seq_one_letter_code
_entity_poly.pdbx_strand_id
1 'polypeptide(L)'
;MNKLSLRIVTLLSVFNAILLSYTAWEKHFLKGCAACNQVLFFPINSVTLALLGVASSLTLALLSLYIIRSVYLKYMSIIIATLNAIFASFLQVAQFAEAKNYCYLCLTAAIVFYIIFCLLLYEIVIKSIWARMQNIPVQ
;
A
#
# COMPACT_ATOMS: atom_id res chain seq x y z
N MET A 1 -4.96 0.55 18.85
CA MET A 1 -5.37 -0.25 17.67
C MET A 1 -6.24 -1.39 18.11
N ASN A 2 -7.43 -1.48 17.51
CA ASN A 2 -8.33 -2.60 17.76
C ASN A 2 -7.84 -3.87 17.05
N LYS A 3 -8.04 -5.04 17.67
CA LYS A 3 -7.65 -6.35 17.09
C LYS A 3 -8.30 -6.61 15.72
N LEU A 4 -9.49 -6.06 15.49
CA LEU A 4 -10.21 -6.17 14.22
C LEU A 4 -9.49 -5.41 13.10
N SER A 5 -9.17 -4.12 13.33
CA SER A 5 -8.48 -3.27 12.35
C SER A 5 -7.12 -3.87 11.94
N LEU A 6 -6.44 -4.50 12.89
CA LEU A 6 -5.22 -5.27 12.63
C LEU A 6 -5.42 -6.42 11.66
N ARG A 7 -6.41 -7.26 11.91
CA ARG A 7 -6.74 -8.40 11.03
C ARG A 7 -7.10 -7.92 9.64
N ILE A 8 -7.87 -6.84 9.53
CA ILE A 8 -8.25 -6.24 8.24
C ILE A 8 -6.99 -5.78 7.48
N VAL A 9 -6.08 -5.03 8.13
CA VAL A 9 -4.84 -4.58 7.50
C VAL A 9 -3.98 -5.76 7.05
N THR A 10 -3.84 -6.81 7.86
CA THR A 10 -3.09 -8.03 7.47
C THR A 10 -3.73 -8.69 6.26
N LEU A 11 -5.05 -8.91 6.28
CA LEU A 11 -5.77 -9.56 5.17
C LEU A 11 -5.67 -8.76 3.88
N LEU A 12 -5.86 -7.44 3.94
CA LEU A 12 -5.70 -6.55 2.79
C LEU A 12 -4.28 -6.57 2.26
N SER A 13 -3.27 -6.59 3.13
CA SER A 13 -1.87 -6.64 2.73
C SER A 13 -1.52 -7.96 2.03
N VAL A 14 -2.01 -9.09 2.54
CA VAL A 14 -1.83 -10.41 1.91
C VAL A 14 -2.57 -10.47 0.57
N PHE A 15 -3.81 -10.00 0.52
CA PHE A 15 -4.58 -9.90 -0.71
C PHE A 15 -3.86 -9.06 -1.76
N ASN A 16 -3.30 -7.91 -1.37
CA ASN A 16 -2.55 -7.05 -2.27
C ASN A 16 -1.27 -7.73 -2.78
N ALA A 17 -0.58 -8.49 -1.93
CA ALA A 17 0.59 -9.26 -2.35
C ALA A 17 0.24 -10.33 -3.40
N ILE A 18 -0.90 -11.02 -3.24
CA ILE A 18 -1.39 -12.01 -4.21
C ILE A 18 -1.74 -11.32 -5.53
N LEU A 19 -2.50 -10.22 -5.46
CA LEU A 19 -2.88 -9.42 -6.63
C LEU A 19 -1.63 -8.95 -7.41
N LEU A 20 -0.64 -8.39 -6.71
CA LEU A 20 0.60 -7.92 -7.32
C LEU A 20 1.46 -9.07 -7.88
N SER A 21 1.46 -10.23 -7.23
CA SER A 21 2.14 -11.43 -7.76
C SER A 21 1.49 -11.89 -9.07
N TYR A 22 0.16 -11.88 -9.14
CA TYR A 22 -0.58 -12.16 -10.35
C TYR A 22 -0.27 -11.13 -11.46
N THR A 23 -0.18 -9.84 -11.11
CA THR A 23 0.23 -8.82 -12.10
C THR A 23 1.65 -9.02 -12.62
N ALA A 24 2.57 -9.45 -11.76
CA ALA A 24 3.95 -9.76 -12.16
C ALA A 24 3.98 -10.95 -13.12
N TRP A 25 3.18 -11.99 -12.83
CA TRP A 25 3.02 -13.16 -13.68
C TRP A 25 2.46 -12.79 -15.06
N GLU A 26 1.37 -12.03 -15.13
CA GLU A 26 0.78 -11.59 -16.40
C GLU A 26 1.77 -10.77 -17.25
N LYS A 27 2.52 -9.87 -16.61
CA LYS A 27 3.55 -9.07 -17.29
C LYS A 27 4.68 -9.93 -17.85
N HIS A 28 5.09 -10.96 -17.12
CA HIS A 28 6.20 -11.83 -17.51
C HIS A 28 5.81 -12.81 -18.63
N PHE A 29 4.65 -13.47 -18.52
CA PHE A 29 4.29 -14.58 -19.42
C PHE A 29 3.32 -14.20 -20.54
N LEU A 30 2.32 -13.38 -20.26
CA LEU A 30 1.23 -13.10 -21.20
C LEU A 30 1.46 -11.83 -22.04
N LYS A 31 2.47 -11.02 -21.71
CA LYS A 31 2.65 -9.66 -22.24
C LYS A 31 1.36 -8.81 -22.13
N GLY A 32 0.46 -9.20 -21.23
CA GLY A 32 -0.97 -8.86 -21.27
C GLY A 32 -1.34 -7.42 -20.92
N CYS A 33 -0.35 -6.55 -20.67
CA CYS A 33 -0.60 -5.16 -20.37
C CYS A 33 0.37 -4.25 -21.12
N ALA A 34 0.07 -3.97 -22.39
CA ALA A 34 0.85 -3.08 -23.25
C ALA A 34 1.05 -1.67 -22.63
N ALA A 35 0.07 -1.20 -21.86
CA ALA A 35 0.11 0.08 -21.14
C ALA A 35 1.10 0.11 -19.95
N CYS A 36 1.67 -1.03 -19.57
CA CYS A 36 2.46 -1.20 -18.35
C CYS A 36 3.93 -1.56 -18.62
N ASN A 37 4.35 -1.70 -19.89
CA ASN A 37 5.64 -2.28 -20.22
C ASN A 37 6.83 -1.38 -19.93
N GLN A 38 6.68 -0.05 -20.01
CA GLN A 38 7.75 0.89 -19.67
C GLN A 38 7.14 2.16 -19.05
N VAL A 39 7.47 2.40 -17.79
CA VAL A 39 7.30 3.74 -17.21
C VAL A 39 8.57 4.49 -17.57
N LEU A 40 8.50 5.42 -18.53
CA LEU A 40 9.69 6.07 -19.13
C LEU A 40 10.62 6.73 -18.09
N PHE A 41 10.05 7.14 -16.95
CA PHE A 41 10.76 7.81 -15.85
C PHE A 41 11.55 6.89 -14.92
N PHE A 42 11.43 5.57 -15.04
CA PHE A 42 12.17 4.62 -14.19
C PHE A 42 12.93 3.59 -15.04
N PRO A 43 14.28 3.48 -14.90
CA PRO A 43 15.08 2.45 -15.56
C PRO A 43 14.92 1.08 -14.87
N ILE A 44 13.70 0.74 -14.45
CA ILE A 44 13.38 -0.49 -13.73
C ILE A 44 12.28 -1.22 -14.50
N ASN A 45 12.46 -2.52 -14.70
CA ASN A 45 11.49 -3.35 -15.40
C ASN A 45 10.14 -3.37 -14.66
N SER A 46 9.04 -3.37 -15.41
CA SER A 46 7.67 -3.36 -14.89
C SER A 46 7.34 -4.57 -14.00
N VAL A 47 8.05 -5.70 -14.20
CA VAL A 47 7.99 -6.91 -13.37
C VAL A 47 8.67 -6.68 -12.01
N THR A 48 9.88 -6.10 -12.01
CA THR A 48 10.61 -5.77 -10.79
C THR A 48 9.81 -4.82 -9.90
N LEU A 49 9.15 -3.85 -10.52
CA LEU A 49 8.30 -2.90 -9.82
C LEU A 49 7.08 -3.58 -9.15
N ALA A 50 6.46 -4.55 -9.82
CA ALA A 50 5.40 -5.37 -9.21
C ALA A 50 5.93 -6.20 -8.04
N LEU A 51 7.10 -6.82 -8.17
CA LEU A 51 7.74 -7.59 -7.09
C LEU A 51 8.10 -6.72 -5.87
N LEU A 52 8.54 -5.48 -6.08
CA LEU A 52 8.76 -4.53 -4.98
C LEU A 52 7.46 -4.25 -4.22
N GLY A 53 6.34 -4.11 -4.93
CA GLY A 53 5.01 -3.98 -4.33
C GLY A 53 4.58 -5.23 -3.55
N VAL A 54 4.92 -6.43 -4.04
CA VAL A 54 4.69 -7.70 -3.30
C VAL A 54 5.50 -7.70 -2.00
N ALA A 55 6.79 -7.38 -2.08
CA ALA A 55 7.68 -7.34 -0.93
C ALA A 55 7.20 -6.31 0.12
N SER A 56 6.77 -5.13 -0.32
CA SER A 56 6.25 -4.09 0.58
C SER A 56 4.91 -4.46 1.21
N SER A 57 4.02 -5.13 0.48
CA SER A 57 2.75 -5.65 1.00
C SER A 57 2.97 -6.75 2.04
N LEU A 58 3.88 -7.69 1.80
CA LEU A 58 4.24 -8.72 2.78
C LEU A 58 4.91 -8.11 4.02
N THR A 59 5.76 -7.11 3.84
CA THR A 59 6.37 -6.37 4.95
C THR A 59 5.30 -5.69 5.82
N LEU A 60 4.28 -5.07 5.21
CA LEU A 60 3.14 -4.52 5.94
C LEU A 60 2.34 -5.58 6.70
N ALA A 61 2.12 -6.75 6.09
CA ALA A 61 1.44 -7.87 6.73
C ALA A 61 2.21 -8.40 7.95
N LEU A 62 3.54 -8.48 7.88
CA LEU A 62 4.38 -8.87 9.00
C LEU A 62 4.38 -7.79 10.09
N LEU A 63 4.55 -6.53 9.72
CA LEU A 63 4.55 -5.43 10.68
C LEU A 63 3.22 -5.29 11.41
N SER A 64 2.09 -5.53 10.75
CA SER A 64 0.78 -5.49 11.39
C SER A 64 0.63 -6.59 12.45
N LEU A 65 1.17 -7.79 12.24
CA LEU A 65 1.16 -8.86 13.26
C LEU A 65 1.91 -8.47 14.54
N TYR A 66 3.00 -7.71 14.42
CA TYR A 66 3.84 -7.32 15.55
C TYR A 66 3.59 -5.89 16.06
N ILE A 67 2.62 -5.16 15.50
CA ILE A 67 2.42 -3.73 15.79
C ILE A 67 2.08 -3.43 17.26
N ILE A 68 1.49 -4.40 17.98
CA ILE A 68 1.11 -4.24 19.40
C ILE A 68 2.37 -4.20 20.28
N ARG A 69 3.45 -4.87 19.85
CA ARG A 69 4.64 -5.13 20.68
C ARG A 69 5.54 -3.90 20.84
N SER A 70 5.54 -2.97 19.89
CA SER A 70 6.41 -1.79 19.93
C SER A 70 5.78 -0.58 19.25
N VAL A 71 5.94 0.58 19.88
CA VAL A 71 5.51 1.89 19.33
C VAL A 71 6.27 2.22 18.04
N TYR A 72 7.54 1.83 17.96
CA TYR A 72 8.36 2.03 16.75
C TYR A 72 7.76 1.34 15.52
N LEU A 73 7.26 0.11 15.69
CA LEU A 73 6.63 -0.65 14.60
C LEU A 73 5.35 0.00 14.09
N LYS A 74 4.61 0.71 14.95
CA LYS A 74 3.42 1.48 14.53
C LYS A 74 3.79 2.60 13.57
N TYR A 75 4.82 3.39 13.92
CA TYR A 75 5.28 4.47 13.07
C TYR A 75 5.89 3.96 11.77
N MET A 76 6.68 2.87 11.82
CA MET A 76 7.24 2.26 10.62
C MET A 76 6.15 1.74 9.66
N SER A 77 5.09 1.11 10.17
CA SER A 77 3.95 0.68 9.36
C SER A 77 3.29 1.85 8.62
N ILE A 78 3.10 3.00 9.29
CA ILE A 78 2.52 4.19 8.64
C ILE A 78 3.47 4.72 7.57
N ILE A 79 4.76 4.84 7.87
CA ILE A 79 5.74 5.35 6.90
C ILE A 79 5.74 4.48 5.64
N ILE A 80 5.79 3.16 5.80
CA ILE A 80 5.75 2.22 4.66
C ILE A 80 4.42 2.32 3.91
N ALA A 81 3.29 2.38 4.62
CA ALA A 81 1.99 2.53 3.98
C ALA A 81 1.86 3.85 3.21
N THR A 82 2.43 4.93 3.76
CA THR A 82 2.47 6.27 3.11
C THR A 82 3.31 6.22 1.84
N LEU A 83 4.52 5.66 1.92
CA LEU A 83 5.40 5.49 0.76
C LEU A 83 4.70 4.66 -0.31
N ASN A 84 4.08 3.53 0.05
CA ASN A 84 3.34 2.69 -0.89
C ASN A 84 2.19 3.45 -1.57
N ALA A 85 1.42 4.26 -0.83
CA ALA A 85 0.34 5.07 -1.40
C ALA A 85 0.88 6.15 -2.36
N ILE A 86 1.96 6.84 -1.99
CA ILE A 86 2.63 7.84 -2.85
C ILE A 86 3.15 7.19 -4.13
N PHE A 87 3.89 6.09 -4.01
CA PHE A 87 4.42 5.36 -5.17
C PHE A 87 3.30 4.83 -6.05
N ALA A 88 2.23 4.27 -5.48
CA ALA A 88 1.08 3.81 -6.23
C ALA A 88 0.42 4.94 -7.03
N SER A 89 0.24 6.12 -6.42
CA SER A 89 -0.29 7.30 -7.12
C SER A 89 0.62 7.81 -8.22
N PHE A 90 1.92 7.89 -7.96
CA PHE A 90 2.90 8.27 -8.98
C PHE A 90 2.82 7.34 -10.19
N LEU A 91 2.74 6.02 -9.95
CA LEU A 91 2.63 5.03 -11.02
C LEU A 91 1.32 5.12 -11.79
N GLN A 92 0.19 5.42 -11.12
CA GLN A 92 -1.08 5.66 -11.80
C GLN A 92 -1.02 6.89 -12.71
N VAL A 93 -0.45 8.00 -12.23
CA VAL A 93 -0.28 9.22 -13.04
C VAL A 93 0.64 8.96 -14.22
N ALA A 94 1.75 8.26 -14.01
CA ALA A 94 2.69 7.94 -15.09
C ALA A 94 2.06 7.01 -16.14
N GLN A 95 1.26 6.02 -15.73
CA GLN A 95 0.50 5.15 -16.64
C GLN A 95 -0.51 5.94 -17.48
N PHE A 96 -1.24 6.87 -16.84
CA PHE A 96 -2.22 7.69 -17.53
C PHE A 96 -1.56 8.64 -18.54
N ALA A 97 -0.43 9.25 -18.18
CA ALA A 97 0.30 10.19 -19.03
C ALA A 97 0.89 9.51 -20.28
N GLU A 98 1.49 8.33 -20.14
CA GLU A 98 2.22 7.66 -21.22
C GLU A 98 1.29 6.80 -22.10
N ALA A 99 0.50 5.93 -21.49
CA ALA A 99 -0.24 4.90 -22.23
C ALA A 99 -1.69 5.29 -22.54
N LYS A 100 -2.19 6.41 -21.97
CA LYS A 100 -3.61 6.84 -21.99
C LYS A 100 -4.60 5.72 -21.66
N ASN A 101 -4.14 4.71 -20.93
CA ASN A 101 -4.87 3.49 -20.61
C ASN A 101 -4.62 3.11 -19.16
N TYR A 102 -5.64 2.55 -18.51
CA TYR A 102 -5.57 2.12 -17.13
C TYR A 102 -5.28 0.62 -17.05
N CYS A 103 -4.27 0.25 -16.28
CA CYS A 103 -4.14 -1.14 -15.84
C CYS A 103 -5.07 -1.36 -14.66
N TYR A 104 -6.19 -2.06 -14.89
CA TYR A 104 -7.19 -2.32 -13.85
C TYR A 104 -6.59 -3.03 -12.62
N LEU A 105 -5.65 -3.96 -12.82
CA LEU A 105 -4.98 -4.65 -11.73
C LEU A 105 -4.09 -3.72 -10.91
N CYS A 106 -3.32 -2.82 -11.56
CA CYS A 106 -2.52 -1.82 -10.85
C CYS A 106 -3.38 -0.78 -10.13
N LEU A 107 -4.54 -0.41 -10.70
CA LEU A 107 -5.48 0.50 -10.07
C LEU A 107 -6.09 -0.12 -8.82
N THR A 108 -6.50 -1.39 -8.92
CA THR A 108 -7.00 -2.16 -7.78
C THR A 108 -5.95 -2.25 -6.68
N ALA A 109 -4.68 -2.52 -7.01
CA ALA A 109 -3.59 -2.56 -6.04
C ALA A 109 -3.36 -1.21 -5.35
N ALA A 110 -3.44 -0.11 -6.12
CA ALA A 110 -3.31 1.24 -5.59
C ALA A 110 -4.44 1.57 -4.59
N ILE A 111 -5.68 1.24 -4.93
CA ILE A 111 -6.83 1.42 -4.05
C ILE A 111 -6.62 0.66 -2.73
N VAL A 112 -6.16 -0.60 -2.80
CA VAL A 112 -5.89 -1.40 -1.59
C VAL A 112 -4.81 -0.75 -0.72
N PHE A 113 -3.71 -0.26 -1.31
CA PHE A 113 -2.69 0.48 -0.56
C PHE A 113 -3.25 1.73 0.12
N TYR A 114 -4.12 2.48 -0.55
CA TYR A 114 -4.79 3.65 0.03
C TYR A 114 -5.69 3.29 1.21
N ILE A 115 -6.48 2.21 1.09
CA ILE A 115 -7.33 1.73 2.19
C ILE A 115 -6.47 1.35 3.41
N ILE A 116 -5.36 0.62 3.18
CA ILE A 116 -4.42 0.26 4.25
C ILE A 116 -3.84 1.52 4.92
N PHE A 117 -3.41 2.50 4.12
CA PHE A 117 -2.87 3.76 4.63
C PHE A 117 -3.90 4.52 5.48
N CYS A 118 -5.12 4.71 4.98
CA CYS A 118 -6.18 5.41 5.71
C CYS A 118 -6.54 4.72 7.02
N LEU A 119 -6.63 3.38 7.03
CA LEU A 119 -6.91 2.61 8.24
C LEU A 119 -5.80 2.78 9.29
N LEU A 120 -4.53 2.69 8.88
CA LEU A 120 -3.39 2.86 9.78
C LEU A 120 -3.30 4.29 10.31
N LEU A 121 -3.48 5.30 9.44
CA LEU A 121 -3.49 6.71 9.82
C LEU A 121 -4.60 7.01 10.84
N TYR A 122 -5.81 6.50 10.59
CA TYR A 122 -6.93 6.69 11.49
C TYR A 122 -6.68 6.08 12.87
N GLU A 123 -6.29 4.81 12.93
CA GLU A 123 -6.12 4.08 14.19
C GLU A 123 -4.94 4.54 15.03
N ILE A 124 -3.86 5.01 14.40
CA ILE A 124 -2.62 5.37 15.10
C ILE A 124 -2.54 6.87 15.37
N VAL A 125 -2.91 7.71 14.40
CA VAL A 125 -2.74 9.17 14.49
C VAL A 125 -4.04 9.84 14.92
N ILE A 126 -5.10 9.71 14.12
CA ILE A 126 -6.35 10.47 14.34
C ILE A 126 -6.99 10.10 15.69
N LYS A 127 -7.14 8.80 15.96
CA LYS A 127 -7.71 8.31 17.22
C LYS A 127 -6.89 8.72 18.44
N SER A 128 -5.57 8.75 18.31
CA SER A 128 -4.63 9.21 19.35
C SER A 128 -4.82 10.69 19.66
N ILE A 129 -4.87 11.54 18.62
CA ILE A 129 -5.08 12.98 18.75
C ILE A 129 -6.45 13.26 19.38
N TRP A 130 -7.50 12.59 18.91
CA TRP A 130 -8.86 12.76 19.43
C TRP A 130 -8.95 12.43 20.93
N ALA A 131 -8.38 11.30 21.35
CA ALA A 131 -8.32 10.93 22.76
C ALA A 131 -7.55 11.95 23.60
N ARG A 132 -6.51 12.59 23.04
CA ARG A 132 -5.76 13.64 23.73
C ARG A 132 -6.58 14.92 23.90
N MET A 133 -7.34 15.32 22.88
CA MET A 133 -8.20 16.51 22.94
C MET A 133 -9.33 16.39 23.96
N GLN A 134 -9.92 15.20 24.12
CA GLN A 134 -10.99 14.96 25.10
C GLN A 134 -10.51 15.01 26.56
N ASN A 135 -9.21 14.89 26.81
CA ASN A 135 -8.63 14.90 28.16
C ASN A 135 -8.07 16.27 28.59
N ILE A 136 -8.26 17.32 27.79
CA ILE A 136 -7.86 18.68 28.17
C ILE A 136 -8.99 19.27 29.02
N PRO A 137 -8.79 19.55 30.32
CA PRO A 137 -9.78 20.25 31.11
C PRO A 137 -9.96 21.65 30.51
N VAL A 138 -11.20 21.99 30.16
CA VAL A 138 -11.59 23.36 29.81
C VAL A 138 -11.49 24.16 31.10
N GLN A 139 -10.43 24.97 31.21
CA GLN A 139 -10.31 25.99 32.27
C GLN A 139 -11.21 27.18 31.98
#